data_AF-A0A960LHL6-F1
#
_entry.id   AF-A0A960LHL6-F1
#
_cell.length_a   1.000
_cell.length_b   1.000
_cell.length_c   1.000
_cell.angle_alpha   90.00
_cell.angle_beta   90.00
_cell.angle_gamma   90.00
#
_symmetry.space_group_name_H-M   'P 1'
#
loop_
_entity.id
_entity.type
_entity.pdbx_description
1 polymer ?
#
loop_
_entity_poly.entity_id
_entity_poly.type
_entity_poly.pdbx_seq_one_letter_code
_entity_poly.pdbx_strand_id
1 'polypeptide(L)'
;MKKGCIIAAIVVFVLGVIGIGGCVYVTKKYGTKLVDYGTEFANAGATFAIETAIADFKTKNPEAQIPTTNEAWAAVLKDYQMSGGKNIDLSAFIQNGKLVDAFQKELKLVDGPDGSVKAISPGKDGIIDTEDDVDSSKLEKLQGMAEGAEK
;
A
#
# COMPACT_ATOMS: atom_id res chain seq x y z
N MET A 1 -3.90 -28.62 3.58
CA MET A 1 -4.83 -27.63 2.99
C MET A 1 -4.04 -26.74 2.04
N LYS A 2 -4.55 -26.45 0.83
CA LYS A 2 -3.77 -25.83 -0.26
C LYS A 2 -3.45 -24.37 0.12
N LYS A 3 -2.15 -24.04 0.16
CA LYS A 3 -1.58 -22.73 0.56
C LYS A 3 -2.18 -21.52 -0.18
N GLY A 4 -2.78 -21.74 -1.35
CA GLY A 4 -3.46 -20.69 -2.13
C GLY A 4 -4.80 -20.21 -1.56
N CYS A 5 -5.48 -20.98 -0.71
CA CYS A 5 -6.77 -20.56 -0.13
C CYS A 5 -6.63 -19.56 1.02
N ILE A 6 -5.49 -19.55 1.72
CA ILE A 6 -5.23 -18.67 2.87
C ILE A 6 -4.85 -17.26 2.40
N ILE A 7 -4.07 -17.18 1.32
CA ILE A 7 -3.71 -15.91 0.66
C ILE A 7 -4.99 -15.17 0.21
N ALA A 8 -5.96 -15.89 -0.37
CA ALA A 8 -7.25 -15.32 -0.73
C ALA A 8 -8.05 -14.84 0.51
N ALA A 9 -8.02 -15.57 1.62
CA ALA A 9 -8.76 -15.20 2.83
C ALA A 9 -8.16 -13.96 3.54
N ILE A 10 -6.84 -13.80 3.56
CA ILE A 10 -6.16 -12.65 4.17
C ILE A 10 -6.30 -11.41 3.28
N VAL A 11 -6.18 -11.55 1.96
CA VAL A 11 -6.43 -10.44 1.03
C VAL A 11 -7.90 -10.02 1.08
N VAL A 12 -8.84 -10.97 1.20
CA VAL A 12 -10.27 -10.67 1.39
C VAL A 12 -10.55 -10.07 2.77
N PHE A 13 -9.81 -10.44 3.82
CA PHE A 13 -9.95 -9.83 5.14
C PHE A 13 -9.40 -8.39 5.16
N VAL A 14 -8.27 -8.14 4.52
CA VAL A 14 -7.68 -6.80 4.37
C VAL A 14 -8.57 -5.92 3.48
N LEU A 15 -9.13 -6.45 2.39
CA LEU A 15 -10.12 -5.74 1.57
C LEU A 15 -11.47 -5.54 2.30
N GLY A 16 -11.88 -6.49 3.15
CA GLY A 16 -13.08 -6.38 3.98
C GLY A 16 -12.95 -5.36 5.11
N VAL A 17 -11.74 -5.19 5.65
CA VAL A 17 -11.41 -4.16 6.65
C VAL A 17 -11.27 -2.78 6.01
N ILE A 18 -10.81 -2.69 4.75
CA ILE A 18 -10.73 -1.43 4.00
C ILE A 18 -12.11 -1.00 3.45
N GLY A 19 -12.99 -1.95 3.13
CA GLY A 19 -14.31 -1.69 2.55
C GLY A 19 -15.45 -1.34 3.53
N ILE A 20 -15.24 -1.50 4.84
CA ILE A 20 -16.25 -1.20 5.85
C ILE A 20 -15.58 -0.41 6.96
N GLY A 21 -15.96 0.86 7.12
CA GLY A 21 -15.63 1.68 8.29
C GLY A 21 -16.25 1.14 9.59
N GLY A 22 -15.89 -0.08 9.99
CA GLY A 22 -16.65 -0.87 10.94
C GLY A 22 -15.83 -1.99 11.56
N CYS A 23 -14.86 -1.62 12.39
CA CYS A 23 -14.54 -2.40 13.60
C CYS A 23 -13.99 -1.48 14.70
N VAL A 24 -14.65 -0.34 14.87
CA VAL A 24 -14.57 0.50 16.07
C VAL A 24 -15.37 -0.19 17.19
N TYR A 25 -14.97 -1.37 17.68
CA TYR A 25 -15.53 -1.84 18.97
C TYR A 25 -14.80 -3.00 19.67
N VAL A 26 -13.52 -3.27 19.47
CA VAL A 26 -12.86 -4.16 20.43
C VAL A 26 -11.46 -3.65 20.64
N THR A 27 -11.24 -2.85 21.69
CA THR A 27 -10.03 -2.86 22.53
C THR A 27 -9.76 -1.53 23.25
N LYS A 28 -10.25 -1.35 24.47
CA LYS A 28 -9.85 -0.20 25.30
C LYS A 28 -8.46 -0.35 25.96
N LYS A 29 -7.70 -1.43 25.72
CA LYS A 29 -6.32 -1.59 26.26
C LYS A 29 -5.33 -2.43 25.43
N TYR A 30 -5.79 -3.36 24.58
CA TYR A 30 -4.93 -4.23 23.75
C TYR A 30 -4.89 -3.92 22.26
N GLY A 31 -5.69 -2.98 21.79
CA GLY A 31 -5.84 -2.76 20.36
C GLY A 31 -5.82 -1.32 19.96
N THR A 32 -5.25 -0.46 20.80
CA THR A 32 -4.35 0.55 20.23
C THR A 32 -3.23 -0.16 19.48
N LYS A 33 -2.51 -1.12 20.11
CA LYS A 33 -1.43 -1.88 19.45
C LYS A 33 -1.86 -2.66 18.21
N LEU A 34 -3.03 -3.31 18.23
CA LEU A 34 -3.57 -4.03 17.07
C LEU A 34 -4.06 -3.08 15.96
N VAL A 35 -4.64 -1.93 16.31
CA VAL A 35 -5.03 -0.90 15.33
C VAL A 35 -3.79 -0.25 14.73
N ASP A 36 -2.77 0.06 15.53
CA ASP A 36 -1.50 0.61 15.09
C ASP A 36 -0.81 -0.37 14.11
N TYR A 37 -0.75 -1.66 14.48
CA TYR A 37 -0.19 -2.72 13.62
C TYR A 37 -0.98 -2.93 12.33
N GLY A 38 -2.32 -2.96 12.42
CA GLY A 38 -3.19 -3.07 11.25
C GLY A 38 -3.05 -1.87 10.31
N THR A 39 -2.80 -0.68 10.87
CA THR A 39 -2.63 0.54 10.08
C THR A 39 -1.25 0.62 9.43
N GLU A 40 -0.19 0.22 10.14
CA GLU A 40 1.14 0.04 9.53
C GLU A 40 1.11 -0.99 8.41
N PHE A 41 0.37 -2.10 8.58
CA PHE A 41 0.18 -3.10 7.53
C PHE A 41 -0.57 -2.54 6.33
N ALA A 42 -1.62 -1.73 6.56
CA ALA A 42 -2.36 -1.07 5.48
C ALA A 42 -1.49 -0.06 4.73
N ASN A 43 -0.67 0.73 5.44
CA ASN A 43 0.27 1.68 4.82
C ASN A 43 1.37 0.98 4.03
N ALA A 44 1.96 -0.10 4.57
CA ALA A 44 2.93 -0.92 3.86
C ALA A 44 2.30 -1.63 2.65
N GLY A 45 1.02 -2.02 2.75
CA GLY A 45 0.26 -2.57 1.64
C GLY A 45 -0.02 -1.53 0.54
N ALA A 46 -0.32 -0.30 0.92
CA ALA A 46 -0.52 0.81 0.00
C ALA A 46 0.76 1.11 -0.79
N THR A 47 1.90 1.24 -0.10
CA THR A 47 3.19 1.48 -0.77
C THR A 47 3.56 0.33 -1.69
N PHE A 48 3.43 -0.92 -1.24
CA PHE A 48 3.66 -2.11 -2.08
C PHE A 48 2.76 -2.17 -3.33
N ALA A 49 1.46 -1.85 -3.19
CA ALA A 49 0.51 -1.85 -4.29
C ALA A 49 0.87 -0.81 -5.37
N ILE A 50 1.35 0.35 -4.95
CA ILE A 50 1.82 1.44 -5.83
C ILE A 50 3.13 1.05 -6.52
N GLU A 51 4.13 0.56 -5.79
CA GLU A 51 5.40 0.13 -6.38
C GLU A 51 5.19 -0.99 -7.43
N THR A 52 4.36 -1.97 -7.10
CA THR A 52 3.96 -3.04 -8.02
C THR A 52 3.23 -2.49 -9.25
N ALA A 53 2.42 -1.44 -9.07
CA ALA A 53 1.77 -0.73 -10.18
C ALA A 53 2.75 -0.19 -11.18
N ILE A 54 3.73 0.53 -10.64
CA ILE A 54 4.71 1.28 -11.39
C ILE A 54 5.63 0.29 -12.12
N ALA A 55 6.07 -0.76 -11.46
CA ALA A 55 6.88 -1.81 -12.06
C ALA A 55 6.15 -2.53 -13.21
N ASP A 56 4.88 -2.91 -13.01
CA ASP A 56 4.07 -3.56 -14.04
C ASP A 56 3.80 -2.62 -15.23
N PHE A 57 3.48 -1.35 -14.96
CA PHE A 57 3.34 -0.33 -15.99
C PHE A 57 4.61 -0.17 -16.82
N LYS A 58 5.78 -0.02 -16.18
CA LYS A 58 7.09 0.12 -16.85
C LYS A 58 7.41 -1.12 -17.69
N THR A 59 7.08 -2.31 -17.20
CA THR A 59 7.31 -3.57 -17.92
C THR A 59 6.46 -3.67 -19.18
N LYS A 60 5.19 -3.24 -19.13
CA LYS A 60 4.29 -3.27 -20.29
C LYS A 60 4.47 -2.08 -21.23
N ASN A 61 5.05 -0.99 -20.75
CA ASN A 61 5.26 0.24 -21.50
C ASN A 61 6.73 0.69 -21.41
N PRO A 62 7.69 -0.08 -21.95
CA PRO A 62 9.12 0.22 -21.81
C PRO A 62 9.55 1.51 -22.52
N GLU A 63 8.77 1.97 -23.50
CA GLU A 63 9.01 3.22 -24.25
C GLU A 63 8.26 4.42 -23.65
N ALA A 64 7.43 4.22 -22.61
CA ALA A 64 6.69 5.31 -22.00
C ALA A 64 7.61 6.25 -21.23
N GLN A 65 7.34 7.55 -21.34
CA GLN A 65 8.02 8.56 -20.53
C GLN A 65 7.67 8.33 -19.05
N ILE A 66 8.69 8.12 -18.23
CA ILE A 66 8.53 7.88 -16.79
C ILE A 66 8.19 9.22 -16.12
N PRO A 67 7.05 9.32 -15.42
CA PRO A 67 6.72 10.52 -14.65
C PRO A 67 7.72 10.75 -13.51
N THR A 68 7.98 12.01 -13.20
CA THR A 68 8.90 12.42 -12.11
C THR A 68 8.19 13.02 -10.91
N THR A 69 6.86 13.17 -10.97
CA THR A 69 6.04 13.75 -9.89
C THR A 69 4.95 12.78 -9.44
N ASN A 70 4.52 12.91 -8.18
CA ASN A 70 3.45 12.08 -7.63
C ASN A 70 2.15 12.29 -8.41
N GLU A 71 1.77 13.53 -8.70
CA GLU A 71 0.52 13.83 -9.42
C GLU A 71 0.51 13.22 -10.83
N ALA A 72 1.65 13.24 -11.53
CA ALA A 72 1.76 12.63 -12.84
C ALA A 72 1.68 11.10 -12.75
N TRP A 73 2.29 10.50 -11.73
CA TRP A 73 2.12 9.07 -11.45
C TRP A 73 0.67 8.71 -11.13
N ALA A 74 -0.04 9.51 -10.34
CA ALA A 74 -1.44 9.29 -10.03
C ALA A 74 -2.33 9.27 -11.29
N ALA A 75 -2.08 10.18 -12.23
CA ALA A 75 -2.78 10.19 -13.52
C ALA A 75 -2.48 8.93 -14.34
N VAL A 76 -1.19 8.58 -14.50
CA VAL A 76 -0.76 7.38 -15.24
C VAL A 76 -1.35 6.12 -14.65
N LEU A 77 -1.31 5.95 -13.33
CA LEU A 77 -1.82 4.76 -12.66
C LEU A 77 -3.34 4.67 -12.71
N LYS A 78 -4.05 5.81 -12.68
CA LYS A 78 -5.50 5.86 -12.87
C LYS A 78 -5.90 5.40 -14.27
N ASP A 79 -5.24 5.92 -15.30
CA ASP A 79 -5.50 5.53 -16.69
C ASP A 79 -5.15 4.06 -16.92
N TYR A 80 -4.03 3.60 -16.36
CA TYR A 80 -3.61 2.21 -16.41
C TYR A 80 -4.60 1.25 -15.73
N GLN A 81 -5.21 1.67 -14.62
CA GLN A 81 -6.29 0.89 -13.98
C GLN A 81 -7.54 0.84 -14.86
N MET A 82 -7.94 1.95 -15.48
CA MET A 82 -9.11 2.00 -16.37
C MET A 82 -8.92 1.17 -17.65
N SER A 83 -7.68 1.02 -18.14
CA SER A 83 -7.37 0.18 -19.31
C SER A 83 -7.31 -1.31 -18.99
N GLY A 84 -7.69 -1.74 -17.78
CA GLY A 84 -7.65 -3.14 -17.35
C GLY A 84 -6.25 -3.63 -16.94
N GLY A 85 -5.33 -2.72 -16.65
CA GLY A 85 -3.92 -3.01 -16.41
C GLY A 85 -3.57 -3.76 -15.12
N LYS A 86 -4.53 -4.17 -14.26
CA LYS A 86 -4.18 -4.64 -12.90
C LYS A 86 -5.04 -5.75 -12.29
N ASN A 87 -4.37 -6.55 -11.44
CA ASN A 87 -4.93 -7.47 -10.45
C ASN A 87 -5.13 -6.84 -9.04
N ILE A 88 -4.79 -5.55 -8.86
CA ILE A 88 -4.89 -4.84 -7.58
C ILE A 88 -5.68 -3.55 -7.82
N ASP A 89 -6.75 -3.34 -7.05
CA ASP A 89 -7.51 -2.10 -7.07
C ASP A 89 -6.75 -0.97 -6.36
N LEU A 90 -6.39 0.08 -7.10
CA LEU A 90 -5.72 1.28 -6.57
C LEU A 90 -6.71 2.41 -6.26
N SER A 91 -8.02 2.23 -6.46
CA SER A 91 -9.00 3.30 -6.27
C SER A 91 -8.99 3.88 -4.86
N ALA A 92 -8.69 3.06 -3.85
CA ALA A 92 -8.53 3.48 -2.46
C ALA A 92 -7.29 4.37 -2.22
N PHE A 93 -6.27 4.26 -3.08
CA PHE A 93 -4.96 4.91 -2.94
C PHE A 93 -4.73 6.03 -3.96
N ILE A 94 -5.68 6.28 -4.87
CA ILE A 94 -5.64 7.39 -5.82
C ILE A 94 -6.79 8.34 -5.50
N GLN A 95 -6.49 9.44 -4.79
CA GLN A 95 -7.50 10.41 -4.38
C GLN A 95 -7.14 11.82 -4.83
N ASN A 96 -8.11 12.52 -5.42
CA ASN A 96 -7.93 13.91 -5.88
C ASN A 96 -6.68 14.12 -6.76
N GLY A 97 -6.32 13.12 -7.58
CA GLY A 97 -5.14 13.18 -8.44
C GLY A 97 -3.80 12.98 -7.71
N LYS A 98 -3.82 12.42 -6.49
CA LYS A 98 -2.64 12.13 -5.67
C LYS A 98 -2.61 10.67 -5.27
N LEU A 99 -1.41 10.13 -5.08
CA LEU A 99 -1.22 8.83 -4.45
C LEU A 99 -1.20 9.00 -2.93
N VAL A 100 -2.04 8.25 -2.22
CA VAL A 100 -2.25 8.40 -0.78
C VAL A 100 -2.11 7.09 -0.01
N ASP A 101 -1.73 7.18 1.26
CA ASP A 101 -1.69 6.06 2.20
C ASP A 101 -3.07 5.76 2.81
N ALA A 102 -3.14 4.83 3.78
CA ALA A 102 -4.40 4.48 4.44
C ALA A 102 -4.96 5.63 5.32
N PHE A 103 -4.13 6.58 5.72
CA PHE A 103 -4.51 7.81 6.42
C PHE A 103 -4.90 8.96 5.47
N GLN A 104 -4.96 8.70 4.16
CA GLN A 104 -5.25 9.71 3.14
C GLN A 104 -4.18 10.80 3.08
N LYS A 105 -2.95 10.47 3.47
CA LYS A 105 -1.78 11.35 3.36
C LYS A 105 -1.04 11.03 2.08
N GLU A 106 -0.49 12.07 1.47
CA GLU A 106 0.21 11.94 0.20
C GLU A 106 1.50 11.12 0.38
N LEU A 107 1.69 10.13 -0.49
CA LEU A 107 2.90 9.33 -0.53
C LEU A 107 4.07 10.15 -1.09
N LYS A 108 5.29 9.84 -0.68
CA LYS A 108 6.49 10.29 -1.37
C LYS A 108 6.99 9.18 -2.29
N LEU A 109 7.16 9.51 -3.56
CA LEU A 109 7.82 8.62 -4.51
C LEU A 109 9.30 8.99 -4.61
N VAL A 110 10.17 7.99 -4.54
CA VAL A 110 11.62 8.12 -4.64
C VAL A 110 12.11 7.20 -5.75
N ASP A 111 12.76 7.77 -6.76
CA ASP A 111 13.37 6.99 -7.83
C ASP A 111 14.62 6.26 -7.33
N GLY A 112 14.70 4.96 -7.60
CA GLY A 112 15.87 4.13 -7.34
C GLY A 112 16.92 4.26 -8.44
N PRO A 113 18.21 3.97 -8.14
CA PRO A 113 19.30 4.02 -9.12
C PRO A 113 19.18 2.98 -10.24
N ASP A 114 18.39 1.93 -10.02
CA ASP A 114 18.06 0.86 -10.96
C ASP A 114 16.79 1.17 -11.80
N GLY A 115 16.24 2.37 -11.66
CA GLY A 115 14.99 2.76 -12.30
C GLY A 115 13.73 2.20 -11.63
N SER A 116 13.86 1.55 -10.46
CA SER A 116 12.73 1.26 -9.58
C SER A 116 12.13 2.56 -9.01
N VAL A 117 10.90 2.49 -8.49
CA VAL A 117 10.30 3.59 -7.72
C VAL A 117 9.91 3.02 -6.38
N LYS A 118 10.33 3.69 -5.32
CA LYS A 118 9.97 3.38 -3.95
C LYS A 118 8.89 4.35 -3.47
N ALA A 119 7.85 3.85 -2.84
CA ALA A 119 6.79 4.63 -2.23
C ALA A 119 6.98 4.66 -0.70
N ILE A 120 6.92 5.86 -0.13
CA ILE A 120 7.04 6.10 1.30
C ILE A 120 5.73 6.73 1.78
N SER A 121 5.07 6.07 2.71
CA SER A 121 3.90 6.57 3.43
C SER A 121 4.37 7.38 4.62
N PRO A 122 3.98 8.67 4.77
CA PRO A 122 4.30 9.45 5.96
C PRO A 122 3.57 8.94 7.20
N GLY A 123 2.60 8.04 7.05
CA GLY A 123 1.92 7.44 8.18
C GLY A 123 1.07 8.47 8.92
N LYS A 124 1.03 8.36 10.24
CA LYS A 124 0.00 9.05 11.05
C LYS A 124 0.25 10.54 11.16
N ASP A 125 1.49 10.97 11.35
CA ASP A 125 1.84 12.38 11.51
C ASP A 125 1.73 13.16 10.18
N GLY A 126 1.78 12.46 9.04
CA GLY A 126 1.73 13.05 7.70
C GLY A 126 3.01 13.82 7.33
N ILE A 127 4.10 13.60 8.05
CA ILE A 127 5.40 14.24 7.84
C ILE A 127 6.37 13.18 7.37
N ILE A 128 7.06 13.45 6.27
CA ILE A 128 8.10 12.57 5.75
C ILE A 128 9.41 12.74 6.53
N ASP A 129 10.20 11.67 6.55
CA ASP A 129 11.50 11.54 7.22
C ASP A 129 11.34 11.51 8.76
N THR A 130 10.29 10.84 9.24
CA THR A 130 9.99 10.61 10.67
C THR A 130 9.92 9.13 11.04
N GLU A 131 9.73 8.80 12.31
CA GLU A 131 9.58 7.41 12.78
C GLU A 131 8.30 6.74 12.26
N ASP A 132 7.29 7.54 11.89
CA ASP A 132 6.00 7.09 11.37
C ASP A 132 6.05 6.66 9.90
N ASP A 133 7.17 6.93 9.20
CA ASP A 133 7.35 6.57 7.80
C ASP A 133 7.26 5.06 7.58
N VAL A 134 6.44 4.64 6.61
CA VAL A 134 6.26 3.23 6.25
C VAL A 134 6.59 3.03 4.78
N ASP A 135 7.39 2.02 4.48
CA ASP A 135 7.67 1.56 3.12
C ASP A 135 7.26 0.09 2.94
N SER A 136 7.38 -0.41 1.72
CA SER A 136 7.01 -1.78 1.37
C SER A 136 7.88 -2.85 2.06
N SER A 137 9.11 -2.51 2.48
CA SER A 137 9.99 -3.45 3.19
C SER A 137 9.49 -3.78 4.60
N LYS A 138 8.72 -2.87 5.21
CA LYS A 138 8.02 -3.16 6.47
C LYS A 138 6.98 -4.26 6.30
N LEU A 139 6.42 -4.47 5.10
CA LEU A 139 5.41 -5.51 4.84
C LEU A 139 5.97 -6.91 5.11
N GLU A 140 7.17 -7.24 4.65
CA GLU A 140 7.81 -8.56 4.85
C GLU A 140 8.08 -8.83 6.34
N LYS A 141 8.51 -7.79 7.07
CA LYS A 141 8.73 -7.86 8.52
C LYS A 141 7.43 -8.09 9.27
N LEU A 142 6.35 -7.42 8.87
CA LEU A 142 5.02 -7.59 9.47
C LEU A 142 4.46 -9.00 9.16
N GLN A 143 4.60 -9.48 7.93
CA GLN A 143 4.20 -10.85 7.57
C GLN A 143 4.90 -11.92 8.42
N GLY A 144 6.22 -11.82 8.61
CA GLY A 144 6.97 -12.76 9.45
C GLY A 144 6.58 -12.74 10.94
N MET A 145 6.14 -11.59 11.47
CA MET A 145 5.64 -11.50 12.85
C MET A 145 4.26 -12.15 13.02
N ALA A 146 3.38 -12.04 12.02
CA ALA A 146 2.08 -12.69 12.02
C ALA A 146 2.21 -14.22 11.99
N GLU A 147 3.12 -14.75 11.17
CA GLU A 147 3.40 -16.19 11.09
C GLU A 147 4.09 -16.75 12.35
N GLY A 148 4.90 -15.93 13.02
CA GLY A 148 5.56 -16.31 14.27
C GLY A 148 4.64 -16.39 15.49
N ALA A 149 3.51 -15.67 15.46
CA ALA A 149 2.51 -15.67 16.53
C ALA A 149 1.59 -16.93 16.53
N GLU A 150 1.67 -17.77 15.49
CA GLU A 150 0.91 -19.02 15.36
C GLU A 150 1.63 -20.28 15.90
N LYS A 151 2.82 -20.13 16.51
CA LYS A 151 3.57 -21.22 17.17
C LYS A 151 3.57 -21.09 18.68
#